data_AF-A0AA39JI14-F1
#
_entry.id   AF-A0AA39JI14-F1
#
_cell.length_a   1.000
_cell.length_b   1.000
_cell.length_c   1.000
_cell.angle_alpha   90.00
_cell.angle_beta   90.00
_cell.angle_gamma   90.00
#
_symmetry.space_group_name_H-M   'P 1'
#
loop_
_entity.id
_entity.type
_entity.pdbx_description
1 polymer ?
#
loop_
_entity_poly.entity_id
_entity_poly.type
_entity_poly.pdbx_seq_one_letter_code
_entity_poly.pdbx_strand_id
1 'polypeptide(L)'
;MGNPFLFVPLLLSNIMDLLWILGLSLVAYGAALYLRRIFRHRQFVKQTCVQQLLDIDSLGLRLPHEKIEGTAVICGGRGMDEHAGCNAGGPWNQLESKRARVMQYDSLHIILPMGYKAMAKLFPNIEEQGKASSIKVGPSNWHVHFWGNDTRAPDAEYGGTLPKSIYTGRAGIETLLRRLVPGGDYKNIRQVIGTVTGVSRNANSPEFIDQVTVRTSEGIRTTPAALVVGAAAAAGRKWLRREGYGFADRYGRNQLPLDQLKIAYDQKLHCTILQFRITPELGRKLPGLPVPYDECRGIYNNSTDSKNENRCVYSQRVDEEIIIKH
;
A
#
# COMPACT_ATOMS: atom_id res chain seq x y z
N MET A 1 19.20 27.13 -77.19
CA MET A 1 18.42 27.95 -76.23
C MET A 1 17.37 27.05 -75.61
N GLY A 2 17.63 26.52 -74.41
CA GLY A 2 16.67 25.66 -73.69
C GLY A 2 15.51 26.51 -73.16
N ASN A 3 14.28 26.04 -73.33
CA ASN A 3 13.06 26.79 -73.02
C ASN A 3 12.90 26.93 -71.48
N PRO A 4 13.06 28.13 -70.88
CA PRO A 4 13.04 28.32 -69.43
C PRO A 4 11.66 28.05 -68.80
N PHE A 5 10.62 27.89 -69.61
CA PHE A 5 9.25 27.64 -69.15
C PHE A 5 8.98 26.21 -68.67
N LEU A 6 9.88 25.24 -68.94
CA LEU A 6 9.69 23.84 -68.48
C LEU A 6 10.25 23.55 -67.08
N PHE A 7 11.04 24.44 -66.48
CA PHE A 7 11.67 24.20 -65.16
C PHE A 7 10.76 24.51 -63.97
N VAL A 8 9.84 25.47 -64.13
CA VAL A 8 8.95 25.91 -63.04
C VAL A 8 7.93 24.84 -62.60
N PRO A 9 7.27 24.10 -63.52
CA PRO A 9 6.31 23.06 -63.12
C PRO A 9 6.94 21.89 -62.38
N LEU A 10 8.16 21.50 -62.78
CA LEU A 10 8.92 20.42 -62.11
C LEU A 10 9.33 20.82 -60.70
N LEU A 11 9.76 22.06 -60.48
CA LEU A 11 10.12 22.56 -59.15
C LEU A 11 8.88 22.61 -58.23
N LEU A 12 7.74 23.08 -58.74
CA LEU A 12 6.49 23.14 -57.97
C LEU A 12 5.94 21.75 -57.62
N SER A 13 6.05 20.79 -58.53
CA SER A 13 5.68 19.39 -58.26
C SER A 13 6.51 18.81 -57.11
N ASN A 14 7.84 18.97 -57.17
CA ASN A 14 8.73 18.46 -56.13
C ASN A 14 8.48 19.11 -54.75
N ILE A 15 8.13 20.40 -54.72
CA ILE A 15 7.79 21.09 -53.47
C ILE A 15 6.48 20.55 -52.88
N MET A 16 5.46 20.33 -53.72
CA MET A 16 4.19 19.77 -53.27
C MET A 16 4.36 18.36 -52.69
N ASP A 17 5.13 17.51 -53.37
CA ASP A 17 5.42 16.14 -52.91
C ASP A 17 6.15 16.14 -51.57
N LEU A 18 7.13 17.05 -51.37
CA LEU A 18 7.84 17.19 -50.09
C LEU A 18 6.90 17.61 -48.96
N LEU A 19 5.98 18.53 -49.21
CA LEU A 19 4.98 18.96 -48.22
C LEU A 19 4.02 17.83 -47.83
N TRP A 20 3.60 17.00 -48.79
CA TRP A 20 2.78 15.82 -48.51
C TRP A 20 3.53 14.79 -47.66
N ILE A 21 4.80 14.52 -47.98
CA ILE A 21 5.63 13.59 -47.21
C ILE A 21 5.82 14.09 -45.77
N LEU A 22 6.10 15.38 -45.58
CA LEU A 22 6.21 15.99 -44.24
C LEU A 22 4.89 15.92 -43.47
N GLY A 23 3.77 16.24 -44.12
CA GLY A 23 2.44 16.14 -43.54
C GLY A 23 2.10 14.71 -43.08
N LEU A 24 2.30 13.72 -43.95
CA LEU A 24 2.07 12.31 -43.64
C LEU A 24 2.99 11.82 -42.51
N SER A 25 4.26 12.24 -42.51
CA SER A 25 5.23 11.88 -41.47
C SER A 25 4.81 12.43 -40.10
N LEU A 26 4.35 13.69 -40.05
CA LEU A 26 3.84 14.31 -38.82
C LEU A 26 2.58 13.60 -38.31
N VAL A 27 1.64 13.27 -39.19
CA VAL A 27 0.41 12.53 -38.84
C VAL A 27 0.75 11.13 -38.32
N ALA A 28 1.63 10.40 -39.00
CA ALA A 28 2.08 9.07 -38.59
C ALA A 28 2.79 9.11 -37.23
N TYR A 29 3.66 10.10 -37.02
CA TYR A 29 4.33 10.30 -35.73
C TYR A 29 3.34 10.62 -34.61
N GLY A 30 2.37 11.50 -34.85
CA GLY A 30 1.29 11.81 -33.90
C GLY A 30 0.45 10.59 -33.56
N ALA A 31 0.05 9.79 -34.56
CA ALA A 31 -0.69 8.55 -34.38
C ALA A 31 0.12 7.51 -33.58
N ALA A 32 1.41 7.37 -33.86
CA ALA A 32 2.28 6.46 -33.12
C ALA A 32 2.42 6.86 -31.64
N LEU A 33 2.58 8.16 -31.34
CA LEU A 33 2.59 8.67 -29.96
C LEU A 33 1.25 8.42 -29.25
N TYR A 34 0.14 8.65 -29.93
CA TYR A 34 -1.19 8.41 -29.39
C TYR A 34 -1.44 6.92 -29.10
N LEU A 35 -1.13 6.04 -30.05
CA LEU A 35 -1.22 4.59 -29.87
C LEU A 35 -0.29 4.09 -28.76
N ARG A 36 0.94 4.61 -28.69
CA ARG A 36 1.86 4.32 -27.59
C ARG A 36 1.28 4.72 -26.25
N ARG A 37 0.62 5.88 -26.15
CA ARG A 37 -0.06 6.34 -24.93
C ARG A 37 -1.20 5.40 -24.54
N ILE A 38 -2.08 5.04 -25.49
CA ILE A 38 -3.18 4.09 -25.24
C ILE A 38 -2.63 2.73 -24.80
N PHE A 39 -1.64 2.21 -25.52
CA PHE A 39 -1.06 0.90 -25.23
C PHE A 39 -0.39 0.89 -23.85
N ARG A 40 0.43 1.91 -23.53
CA ARG A 40 1.03 2.05 -22.20
C ARG A 40 -0.03 2.14 -21.11
N HIS A 41 -1.11 2.91 -21.33
CA HIS A 41 -2.20 3.00 -20.38
C HIS A 41 -2.90 1.65 -20.18
N ARG A 42 -3.22 0.92 -21.27
CA ARG A 42 -3.83 -0.42 -21.19
C ARG A 42 -2.92 -1.43 -20.51
N GLN A 43 -1.62 -1.44 -20.83
CA GLN A 43 -0.65 -2.34 -20.18
C GLN A 43 -0.50 -1.96 -18.71
N PHE A 44 -0.44 -0.68 -18.38
CA PHE A 44 -0.42 -0.22 -17.00
C PHE A 44 -1.66 -0.70 -16.26
N VAL A 45 -2.88 -0.49 -16.77
CA VAL A 45 -4.11 -0.97 -16.13
C VAL A 45 -4.16 -2.49 -15.99
N LYS A 46 -3.60 -3.24 -16.95
CA LYS A 46 -3.54 -4.72 -16.88
C LYS A 46 -2.50 -5.24 -15.90
N GLN A 47 -1.32 -4.60 -15.83
CA GLN A 47 -0.18 -5.06 -15.05
C GLN A 47 -0.17 -4.52 -13.63
N THR A 48 -0.68 -3.31 -13.44
CA THR A 48 -0.90 -2.74 -12.13
C THR A 48 -2.30 -3.12 -11.67
N CYS A 49 -2.50 -3.35 -10.38
CA CYS A 49 -3.82 -3.62 -9.82
C CYS A 49 -4.75 -2.40 -9.88
N VAL A 50 -4.58 -1.49 -10.85
CA VAL A 50 -5.39 -0.28 -11.04
C VAL A 50 -6.84 -0.59 -11.42
N GLN A 51 -7.15 -1.81 -11.88
CA GLN A 51 -8.55 -2.26 -11.91
C GLN A 51 -9.20 -2.17 -10.53
N GLN A 52 -8.47 -2.47 -9.45
CA GLN A 52 -8.94 -2.27 -8.07
C GLN A 52 -9.14 -0.80 -7.72
N LEU A 53 -8.51 0.14 -8.45
CA LEU A 53 -8.71 1.57 -8.25
C LEU A 53 -10.14 2.00 -8.64
N LEU A 54 -10.74 1.34 -9.63
CA LEU A 54 -12.15 1.53 -9.98
C LEU A 54 -13.06 1.03 -8.85
N ASP A 55 -12.66 -0.06 -8.18
CA ASP A 55 -13.37 -0.59 -7.01
C ASP A 55 -13.20 0.28 -5.76
N ILE A 56 -12.20 1.17 -5.70
CA ILE A 56 -12.08 2.12 -4.57
C ILE A 56 -13.28 3.06 -4.53
N ASP A 57 -13.86 3.41 -5.68
CA ASP A 57 -15.02 4.29 -5.71
C ASP A 57 -16.30 3.60 -5.21
N SER A 58 -16.39 2.28 -5.36
CA SER A 58 -17.45 1.45 -4.78
C SER A 58 -17.16 1.03 -3.33
N LEU A 59 -15.95 1.28 -2.83
CA LEU A 59 -15.56 0.90 -1.48
C LEU A 59 -16.42 1.61 -0.42
N GLY A 60 -16.99 0.82 0.49
CA GLY A 60 -17.96 1.30 1.49
C GLY A 60 -19.41 1.28 1.01
N LEU A 61 -19.69 1.09 -0.29
CA LEU A 61 -21.04 0.82 -0.77
C LEU A 61 -21.42 -0.63 -0.42
N ARG A 62 -22.59 -0.80 0.17
CA ARG A 62 -23.14 -2.13 0.46
C ARG A 62 -23.77 -2.69 -0.80
N LEU A 63 -23.09 -3.65 -1.44
CA LEU A 63 -23.70 -4.42 -2.52
C LEU A 63 -24.64 -5.49 -1.91
N PRO A 64 -25.94 -5.50 -2.25
CA PRO A 64 -26.94 -6.36 -1.60
C PRO A 64 -26.66 -7.85 -1.70
N HIS A 65 -25.96 -8.29 -2.75
CA HIS A 65 -25.77 -9.70 -3.09
C HIS A 65 -24.37 -10.24 -2.73
N GLU A 66 -23.52 -9.45 -2.07
CA GLU A 66 -22.10 -9.79 -1.85
C GLU A 66 -21.71 -9.89 -0.37
N LYS A 67 -22.67 -10.17 0.51
CA LYS A 67 -22.37 -10.42 1.92
C LYS A 67 -22.02 -11.87 2.14
N ILE A 68 -20.89 -12.11 2.79
CA ILE A 68 -20.58 -13.41 3.37
C ILE A 68 -21.54 -13.60 4.54
N GLU A 69 -22.30 -14.69 4.53
CA GLU A 69 -23.09 -15.09 5.69
C GLU A 69 -22.16 -15.62 6.80
N GLY A 70 -22.32 -15.06 8.00
CA GLY A 70 -21.53 -15.46 9.17
C GLY A 70 -20.46 -14.44 9.58
N THR A 71 -19.45 -14.92 10.32
CA THR A 71 -18.42 -14.08 10.93
C THR A 71 -17.10 -14.20 10.18
N ALA A 72 -16.51 -13.07 9.78
CA ALA A 72 -15.14 -13.02 9.32
C ALA A 72 -14.20 -12.76 10.51
N VAL A 73 -13.23 -13.65 10.74
CA VAL A 73 -12.21 -13.51 11.78
C VAL A 73 -10.90 -13.06 11.14
N ILE A 74 -10.43 -11.87 11.51
CA ILE A 74 -9.14 -11.34 11.06
C ILE A 74 -8.11 -11.59 12.16
N CYS A 75 -7.20 -12.53 11.91
CA CYS A 75 -6.13 -12.88 12.83
C CYS A 75 -4.94 -11.94 12.61
N GLY A 76 -4.71 -11.05 13.58
CA GLY A 76 -3.50 -10.23 13.64
C GLY A 76 -2.23 -11.08 13.70
N GLY A 77 -1.11 -10.53 13.21
CA GLY A 77 0.19 -11.12 13.45
C GLY A 77 0.55 -11.10 14.94
N ARG A 78 1.62 -11.81 15.33
CA ARG A 78 2.14 -11.99 16.69
C ARG A 78 2.63 -10.69 17.39
N GLY A 79 2.13 -9.52 16.98
CA GLY A 79 2.42 -8.20 17.52
C GLY A 79 1.17 -7.41 17.91
N MET A 80 -0.02 -8.03 17.95
CA MET A 80 -1.27 -7.36 18.32
C MET A 80 -1.76 -7.66 19.75
N ASP A 81 -1.11 -8.56 20.48
CA ASP A 81 -1.56 -9.01 21.81
C ASP A 81 -0.84 -8.29 22.96
N GLU A 82 -1.63 -8.10 24.02
CA GLU A 82 -1.34 -7.54 25.36
C GLU A 82 -1.18 -6.00 25.45
N HIS A 83 -2.20 -5.40 26.10
CA HIS A 83 -2.27 -4.05 26.70
C HIS A 83 -2.89 -2.86 25.93
N ALA A 84 -3.54 -3.07 24.78
CA ALA A 84 -4.34 -2.00 24.18
C ALA A 84 -5.73 -1.91 24.86
N GLY A 85 -5.81 -1.25 26.02
CA GLY A 85 -7.07 -0.74 26.53
C GLY A 85 -7.59 0.35 25.60
N CYS A 86 -8.81 0.22 25.08
CA CYS A 86 -9.45 1.22 24.21
C CYS A 86 -9.95 2.45 24.98
N ASN A 87 -9.67 2.56 26.28
CA ASN A 87 -9.97 3.75 27.06
C ASN A 87 -8.81 4.73 26.93
N ALA A 88 -9.09 6.03 26.99
CA ALA A 88 -8.13 7.14 26.82
C ALA A 88 -6.83 7.08 27.68
N GLY A 89 -6.68 6.09 28.57
CA GLY A 89 -5.44 5.75 29.26
C GLY A 89 -4.53 4.81 28.46
N GLY A 90 -3.76 5.39 27.53
CA GLY A 90 -2.39 4.98 27.19
C GLY A 90 -2.13 3.59 26.57
N PRO A 91 -2.16 3.45 25.22
CA PRO A 91 -1.64 2.27 24.51
C PRO A 91 -0.08 2.15 24.51
N TRP A 92 0.64 2.93 25.33
CA TRP A 92 2.08 3.17 25.15
C TRP A 92 3.04 2.59 26.21
N ASN A 93 2.57 1.80 27.17
CA ASN A 93 3.47 1.00 28.03
C ASN A 93 4.23 -0.11 27.26
N GLN A 94 4.11 -0.17 25.94
CA GLN A 94 4.78 -1.13 25.06
C GLN A 94 6.20 -0.71 24.67
N LEU A 95 6.67 0.51 25.00
CA LEU A 95 8.05 0.94 24.75
C LEU A 95 9.09 0.16 25.58
N GLU A 96 8.71 -0.35 26.76
CA GLU A 96 9.61 -1.17 27.60
C GLU A 96 9.67 -2.64 27.13
N SER A 97 8.61 -3.14 26.51
CA SER A 97 8.61 -4.42 25.81
C SER A 97 9.24 -4.22 24.44
N LYS A 98 10.58 -4.13 24.37
CA LYS A 98 11.32 -4.13 23.09
C LYS A 98 10.93 -5.36 22.28
N ARG A 99 9.99 -5.16 21.35
CA ARG A 99 9.40 -6.18 20.47
C ARG A 99 10.48 -6.75 19.57
N ALA A 100 11.10 -7.85 20.00
CA ALA A 100 12.32 -8.37 19.38
C ALA A 100 12.19 -8.93 17.94
N ARG A 101 11.06 -8.78 17.24
CA ARG A 101 10.78 -9.64 16.05
C ARG A 101 10.27 -8.99 14.77
N VAL A 102 10.09 -7.67 14.70
CA VAL A 102 9.71 -7.04 13.43
C VAL A 102 10.46 -5.72 13.27
N MET A 103 11.63 -5.75 12.62
CA MET A 103 12.37 -4.55 12.20
C MET A 103 11.50 -3.54 11.43
N GLN A 104 10.44 -4.04 10.78
CA GLN A 104 9.50 -3.18 10.05
C GLN A 104 8.64 -2.29 10.97
N TYR A 105 8.57 -2.56 12.28
CA TYR A 105 7.79 -1.74 13.20
C TYR A 105 8.37 -0.33 13.33
N ASP A 106 9.70 -0.22 13.32
CA ASP A 106 10.40 1.05 13.36
C ASP A 106 10.70 1.61 11.95
N SER A 107 10.26 0.87 10.92
CA SER A 107 10.48 1.27 9.53
C SER A 107 9.54 2.38 9.08
N LEU A 108 10.03 3.09 8.07
CA LEU A 108 9.26 4.01 7.25
C LEU A 108 7.94 3.36 6.82
N HIS A 109 6.82 3.98 7.15
CA HIS A 109 5.52 3.58 6.62
C HIS A 109 4.88 4.74 5.87
N ILE A 110 4.20 4.40 4.78
CA ILE A 110 3.58 5.37 3.89
C ILE A 110 2.29 4.77 3.39
N ILE A 111 1.22 5.54 3.48
CA ILE A 111 -0.01 5.23 2.75
C ILE A 111 -0.04 6.11 1.52
N LEU A 112 0.32 5.51 0.38
CA LEU A 112 0.29 6.12 -0.95
C LEU A 112 -1.14 6.58 -1.31
N PRO A 113 -1.31 7.41 -2.36
CA PRO A 113 -2.60 8.01 -2.67
C PRO A 113 -3.78 7.05 -2.80
N MET A 114 -3.54 5.86 -3.35
CA MET A 114 -4.58 4.84 -3.49
C MET A 114 -5.06 4.36 -2.12
N GLY A 115 -4.13 4.09 -1.21
CA GLY A 115 -4.45 3.70 0.15
C GLY A 115 -5.14 4.84 0.90
N TYR A 116 -4.73 6.09 0.69
CA TYR A 116 -5.41 7.25 1.27
C TYR A 116 -6.85 7.35 0.78
N LYS A 117 -7.10 7.23 -0.53
CA LYS A 117 -8.43 7.27 -1.12
C LYS A 117 -9.34 6.20 -0.52
N ALA A 118 -8.85 4.97 -0.38
CA ALA A 118 -9.58 3.88 0.26
C ALA A 118 -9.87 4.19 1.74
N MET A 119 -8.88 4.67 2.48
CA MET A 119 -9.04 5.05 3.90
C MET A 119 -10.04 6.18 4.09
N ALA A 120 -10.03 7.22 3.25
CA ALA A 120 -10.97 8.33 3.32
C ALA A 120 -12.41 7.91 2.98
N LYS A 121 -12.59 6.87 2.16
CA LYS A 121 -13.90 6.26 1.89
C LYS A 121 -14.42 5.45 3.07
N LEU A 122 -13.54 4.67 3.72
CA LEU A 122 -13.92 3.86 4.88
C LEU A 122 -14.15 4.71 6.13
N PHE A 123 -13.32 5.74 6.31
CA PHE A 123 -13.23 6.58 7.50
C PHE A 123 -13.34 8.05 7.08
N PRO A 124 -14.55 8.60 6.97
CA PRO A 124 -14.75 10.00 6.54
C PRO A 124 -14.02 11.03 7.41
N ASN A 125 -13.74 10.71 8.67
CA ASN A 125 -13.01 11.53 9.64
C ASN A 125 -11.50 11.22 9.73
N ILE A 126 -10.92 10.51 8.75
CA ILE A 126 -9.51 10.10 8.76
C ILE A 126 -8.54 11.28 8.93
N GLU A 127 -8.79 12.42 8.30
CA GLU A 127 -7.93 13.59 8.38
C GLU A 127 -7.98 14.24 9.78
N GLU A 128 -9.18 14.30 10.39
CA GLU A 128 -9.39 14.82 11.74
C GLU A 128 -8.69 13.92 12.77
N GLN A 129 -8.92 12.61 12.70
CA GLN A 129 -8.33 11.63 13.60
C GLN A 129 -6.81 11.49 13.41
N GLY A 130 -6.34 11.65 12.17
CA GLY A 130 -4.93 11.74 11.83
C GLY A 130 -4.29 12.97 12.48
N LYS A 131 -4.89 14.15 12.31
CA LYS A 131 -4.43 15.39 12.92
C LYS A 131 -4.38 15.30 14.46
N ALA A 132 -5.39 14.69 15.08
CA ALA A 132 -5.41 14.44 16.52
C ALA A 132 -4.29 13.50 17.01
N SER A 133 -3.64 12.78 16.09
CA SER A 133 -2.53 11.86 16.35
C SER A 133 -1.20 12.38 15.80
N SER A 134 -1.12 13.66 15.44
CA SER A 134 0.04 14.28 14.80
C SER A 134 0.45 13.65 13.45
N ILE A 135 -0.47 12.89 12.83
CA ILE A 135 -0.25 12.24 11.54
C ILE A 135 -0.52 13.25 10.42
N LYS A 136 0.43 13.34 9.48
CA LYS A 136 0.35 14.32 8.39
C LYS A 136 -0.37 13.74 7.17
N VAL A 137 -1.38 14.45 6.68
CA VAL A 137 -2.10 14.16 5.42
C VAL A 137 -1.94 15.32 4.45
N GLY A 138 -1.63 15.05 3.18
CA GLY A 138 -1.38 16.10 2.18
C GLY A 138 -0.75 15.59 0.90
N PRO A 139 -0.38 16.49 -0.03
CA PRO A 139 -0.03 16.13 -1.40
C PRO A 139 1.10 15.10 -1.45
N SER A 140 0.97 14.11 -2.32
CA SER A 140 1.88 12.97 -2.51
C SER A 140 3.18 13.37 -3.22
N ASN A 141 3.85 14.41 -2.72
CA ASN A 141 5.17 14.81 -3.16
C ASN A 141 6.21 14.08 -2.31
N TRP A 142 6.94 13.16 -2.95
CA TRP A 142 7.89 12.26 -2.28
C TRP A 142 9.33 12.61 -2.58
N HIS A 143 9.58 13.56 -3.49
CA HIS A 143 10.92 13.85 -4.01
C HIS A 143 11.65 12.55 -4.40
N VAL A 144 10.97 11.72 -5.21
CA VAL A 144 11.54 10.44 -5.66
C VAL A 144 12.60 10.73 -6.70
N HIS A 145 13.78 10.19 -6.48
CA HIS A 145 14.88 10.21 -7.41
C HIS A 145 15.10 8.80 -7.95
N PHE A 146 15.30 8.70 -9.25
CA PHE A 146 15.79 7.48 -9.88
C PHE A 146 17.18 7.75 -10.42
N TRP A 147 18.15 7.01 -9.89
CA TRP A 147 19.55 7.13 -10.32
C TRP A 147 20.09 8.55 -10.10
N GLY A 148 19.66 9.20 -9.00
CA GLY A 148 19.99 10.59 -8.69
C GLY A 148 19.21 11.65 -9.48
N ASN A 149 18.39 11.26 -10.46
CA ASN A 149 17.58 12.20 -11.23
C ASN A 149 16.22 12.41 -10.57
N ASP A 150 15.83 13.67 -10.42
CA ASP A 150 14.52 14.04 -9.88
C ASP A 150 13.39 13.53 -10.78
N THR A 151 12.38 12.92 -10.16
CA THR A 151 11.18 12.47 -10.85
C THR A 151 10.20 13.63 -10.92
N ARG A 152 9.94 14.12 -12.13
CA ARG A 152 8.91 15.13 -12.35
C ARG A 152 7.56 14.64 -11.82
N ALA A 153 7.00 15.38 -10.88
CA ALA A 153 5.66 15.17 -10.42
C ALA A 153 4.65 15.47 -11.54
N PRO A 154 3.57 14.70 -11.67
CA PRO A 154 2.55 14.90 -12.71
C PRO A 154 1.59 16.06 -12.35
N ASP A 155 2.08 17.21 -11.90
CA ASP A 155 1.25 18.30 -11.37
C ASP A 155 0.21 18.79 -12.37
N ALA A 156 0.59 18.89 -13.65
CA ALA A 156 -0.31 19.29 -14.73
C ALA A 156 -1.51 18.33 -14.92
N GLU A 157 -1.32 17.04 -14.66
CA GLU A 157 -2.38 16.03 -14.77
C GLU A 157 -3.39 16.11 -13.62
N TYR A 158 -2.98 16.71 -12.50
CA TYR A 158 -3.80 16.88 -11.29
C TYR A 158 -4.18 18.34 -11.01
N GLY A 159 -4.15 19.21 -12.02
CA GLY A 159 -4.57 20.61 -11.86
C GLY A 159 -3.71 21.41 -10.88
N GLY A 160 -2.43 21.05 -10.73
CA GLY A 160 -1.47 21.73 -9.87
C GLY A 160 -1.42 21.24 -8.42
N THR A 161 -2.22 20.24 -8.02
CA THR A 161 -2.14 19.66 -6.66
C THR A 161 -2.16 18.14 -6.71
N LEU A 162 -1.09 17.50 -6.25
CA LEU A 162 -1.00 16.05 -6.22
C LEU A 162 -2.03 15.41 -5.26
N PRO A 163 -2.50 14.19 -5.55
CA PRO A 163 -3.36 13.42 -4.66
C PRO A 163 -2.78 13.31 -3.24
N LYS A 164 -3.64 13.28 -2.22
CA LYS A 164 -3.21 13.20 -0.82
C LYS A 164 -2.62 11.83 -0.48
N SER A 165 -1.66 11.79 0.43
CA SER A 165 -1.08 10.61 1.10
C SER A 165 -1.06 10.79 2.61
N ILE A 166 -0.91 9.70 3.35
CA ILE A 166 -0.68 9.72 4.80
C ILE A 166 0.79 9.41 5.07
N TYR A 167 1.44 10.28 5.83
CA TYR A 167 2.83 10.20 6.22
C TYR A 167 2.89 9.93 7.72
N THR A 168 3.33 8.73 8.10
CA THR A 168 3.29 8.26 9.50
C THR A 168 4.23 7.08 9.71
N GLY A 169 4.61 6.80 10.95
CA GLY A 169 5.28 5.53 11.28
C GLY A 169 4.32 4.34 11.19
N ARG A 170 4.85 3.12 11.19
CA ARG A 170 4.00 1.91 11.30
C ARG A 170 3.18 1.92 12.58
N ALA A 171 3.77 2.40 13.67
CA ALA A 171 3.08 2.55 14.96
C ALA A 171 1.93 3.58 14.87
N GLY A 172 2.16 4.73 14.23
CA GLY A 172 1.15 5.77 14.08
C GLY A 172 -0.07 5.31 13.29
N ILE A 173 0.12 4.66 12.13
CA ILE A 173 -1.00 4.12 11.35
C ILE A 173 -1.76 3.03 12.10
N GLU A 174 -1.07 2.17 12.86
CA GLU A 174 -1.72 1.12 13.64
C GLU A 174 -2.59 1.71 14.74
N THR A 175 -2.08 2.69 15.48
CA THR A 175 -2.83 3.41 16.51
C THR A 175 -4.04 4.12 15.91
N LEU A 176 -3.87 4.79 14.76
CA LEU A 176 -4.97 5.43 14.06
C LEU A 176 -6.06 4.43 13.67
N LEU A 177 -5.68 3.28 13.08
CA LEU A 177 -6.62 2.23 12.70
C LEU A 177 -7.34 1.61 13.91
N ARG A 178 -6.65 1.41 15.02
CA ARG A 178 -7.26 0.92 16.27
C ARG A 178 -8.28 1.91 16.85
N ARG A 179 -8.06 3.20 16.67
CA ARG A 179 -9.06 4.19 17.08
C ARG A 179 -10.26 4.20 16.12
N LEU A 180 -10.01 4.16 14.82
CA LEU A 180 -11.05 4.26 13.81
C LEU A 180 -11.94 3.03 13.71
N VAL A 181 -11.36 1.82 13.84
CA VAL A 181 -12.08 0.57 13.60
C VAL A 181 -12.80 0.09 14.86
N PRO A 182 -12.13 -0.44 15.91
CA PRO A 182 -12.83 -0.88 17.11
C PRO A 182 -13.28 0.28 18.02
N GLY A 183 -12.68 1.48 17.91
CA GLY A 183 -13.12 2.68 18.64
C GLY A 183 -14.17 3.52 17.90
N GLY A 184 -14.50 3.18 16.65
CA GLY A 184 -15.54 3.85 15.88
C GLY A 184 -16.92 3.24 16.08
N ASP A 185 -17.91 3.72 15.32
CA ASP A 185 -19.33 3.33 15.44
C ASP A 185 -19.69 1.99 14.78
N TYR A 186 -18.70 1.11 14.56
CA TYR A 186 -18.88 -0.17 13.86
C TYR A 186 -19.42 -1.26 14.79
N LYS A 187 -20.75 -1.32 14.96
CA LYS A 187 -21.44 -2.31 15.80
C LYS A 187 -21.16 -3.78 15.45
N ASN A 188 -20.74 -4.05 14.23
CA ASN A 188 -20.46 -5.39 13.71
C ASN A 188 -18.99 -5.80 13.78
N ILE A 189 -18.12 -4.96 14.37
CA ILE A 189 -16.70 -5.27 14.56
C ILE A 189 -16.43 -5.40 16.05
N ARG A 190 -15.81 -6.52 16.44
CA ARG A 190 -15.39 -6.77 17.81
C ARG A 190 -13.92 -7.15 17.83
N GLN A 191 -13.16 -6.53 18.73
CA GLN A 191 -11.80 -6.94 19.03
C GLN A 191 -11.79 -8.02 20.10
N VAL A 192 -11.01 -9.07 19.88
CA VAL A 192 -10.68 -10.10 20.88
C VAL A 192 -9.18 -10.04 21.10
N ILE A 193 -8.76 -9.81 22.34
CA ILE A 193 -7.35 -9.79 22.72
C ILE A 193 -6.95 -11.23 23.06
N GLY A 194 -5.99 -11.79 22.32
CA GLY A 194 -5.56 -13.16 22.50
C GLY A 194 -4.90 -13.77 21.27
N THR A 195 -4.11 -14.80 21.51
CA THR A 195 -3.35 -15.46 20.47
C THR A 195 -4.17 -16.55 19.80
N VAL A 196 -4.33 -16.46 18.49
CA VAL A 196 -4.94 -17.53 17.70
C VAL A 196 -4.04 -18.77 17.72
N THR A 197 -4.59 -19.89 18.17
CA THR A 197 -3.84 -21.16 18.32
C THR A 197 -4.25 -22.21 17.28
N GLY A 198 -5.31 -21.97 16.53
CA GLY A 198 -5.82 -22.93 15.56
C GLY A 198 -7.08 -22.49 14.82
N VAL A 199 -7.41 -23.28 13.81
CA VAL A 199 -8.73 -23.35 13.18
C VAL A 199 -9.25 -24.77 13.33
N SER A 200 -10.55 -24.96 13.12
CA SER A 200 -11.19 -26.29 13.10
C SER A 200 -11.98 -26.48 11.80
N ARG A 201 -12.04 -27.74 11.34
CA ARG A 201 -12.92 -28.16 10.24
C ARG A 201 -14.37 -28.24 10.67
N ASN A 202 -15.27 -27.90 9.75
CA ASN A 202 -16.68 -28.21 9.90
C ASN A 202 -16.90 -29.73 9.91
N ALA A 203 -17.62 -30.23 10.91
CA ALA A 203 -17.86 -31.67 11.07
C ALA A 203 -18.75 -32.26 9.96
N ASN A 204 -19.66 -31.46 9.40
CA ASN A 204 -20.60 -31.89 8.36
C ASN A 204 -20.04 -31.64 6.94
N SER A 205 -19.12 -30.68 6.80
CA SER A 205 -18.52 -30.29 5.52
C SER A 205 -17.01 -30.07 5.68
N PRO A 206 -16.22 -31.16 5.79
CA PRO A 206 -14.79 -31.11 6.14
C PRO A 206 -13.91 -30.28 5.20
N GLU A 207 -14.41 -29.91 4.02
CA GLU A 207 -13.79 -29.00 3.08
C GLU A 207 -13.78 -27.53 3.57
N PHE A 208 -14.60 -27.17 4.57
CA PHE A 208 -14.71 -25.81 5.10
C PHE A 208 -14.23 -25.67 6.55
N ILE A 209 -13.68 -24.50 6.87
CA ILE A 209 -13.41 -24.07 8.24
C ILE A 209 -14.70 -23.48 8.80
N ASP A 210 -15.02 -23.77 10.06
CA ASP A 210 -16.18 -23.19 10.75
C ASP A 210 -15.81 -22.47 12.05
N GLN A 211 -14.60 -22.64 12.57
CA GLN A 211 -14.20 -22.09 13.87
C GLN A 211 -12.73 -21.69 13.93
N VAL A 212 -12.45 -20.69 14.79
CA VAL A 212 -11.11 -20.26 15.18
C VAL A 212 -10.94 -20.44 16.70
N THR A 213 -9.82 -21.02 17.12
CA THR A 213 -9.48 -21.17 18.54
C THR A 213 -8.51 -20.07 18.96
N VAL A 214 -8.87 -19.32 20.00
CA VAL A 214 -8.11 -18.20 20.55
C VAL A 214 -7.77 -18.50 22.01
N ARG A 215 -6.51 -18.28 22.39
CA ARG A 215 -6.07 -18.29 23.78
C ARG A 215 -6.07 -16.86 24.30
N THR A 216 -6.93 -16.57 25.26
CA THR A 216 -7.00 -15.29 25.97
C THR A 216 -6.45 -15.44 27.39
N SER A 217 -6.40 -14.34 28.15
CA SER A 217 -6.07 -14.35 29.58
C SER A 217 -7.09 -15.14 30.43
N GLU A 218 -8.32 -15.29 29.94
CA GLU A 218 -9.42 -16.02 30.59
C GLU A 218 -9.42 -17.51 30.24
N GLY A 219 -8.57 -17.95 29.31
CA GLY A 219 -8.49 -19.34 28.87
C GLY A 219 -8.64 -19.51 27.36
N ILE A 220 -9.03 -20.72 26.94
CA ILE A 220 -9.21 -21.05 25.53
C ILE A 220 -10.66 -20.82 25.14
N ARG A 221 -10.89 -20.10 24.04
CA ARG A 221 -12.21 -19.81 23.49
C ARG A 221 -12.25 -20.20 22.02
N THR A 222 -13.41 -20.69 21.57
CA THR A 222 -13.69 -20.92 20.15
C THR A 222 -14.67 -19.87 19.64
N THR A 223 -14.44 -19.40 18.42
CA THR A 223 -15.26 -18.41 17.75
C THR A 223 -15.70 -18.96 16.40
N PRO A 224 -17.01 -19.04 16.11
CA PRO A 224 -17.50 -19.40 14.78
C PRO A 224 -16.96 -18.44 13.71
N ALA A 225 -16.54 -18.98 12.58
CA ALA A 225 -15.94 -18.24 11.49
C ALA A 225 -16.35 -18.83 10.14
N ALA A 226 -16.89 -18.00 9.26
CA ALA A 226 -17.14 -18.33 7.85
C ALA A 226 -15.95 -17.95 6.96
N LEU A 227 -15.12 -17.00 7.40
CA LEU A 227 -13.89 -16.59 6.74
C LEU A 227 -12.81 -16.32 7.77
N VAL A 228 -11.60 -16.81 7.53
CA VAL A 228 -10.43 -16.54 8.38
C VAL A 228 -9.35 -15.85 7.55
N VAL A 229 -9.02 -14.62 7.93
CA VAL A 229 -7.97 -13.82 7.27
C VAL A 229 -6.78 -13.71 8.21
N GLY A 230 -5.68 -14.39 7.92
CA GLY A 230 -4.51 -14.44 8.81
C GLY A 230 -3.25 -13.78 8.22
N ALA A 231 -2.62 -12.89 8.98
CA ALA A 231 -1.34 -12.27 8.59
C ALA A 231 -0.11 -13.15 8.88
N ALA A 232 -0.26 -14.26 9.64
CA ALA A 232 0.83 -15.16 10.00
C ALA A 232 0.88 -16.40 9.08
N ALA A 233 1.37 -16.20 7.85
CA ALA A 233 1.40 -17.24 6.80
C ALA A 233 2.03 -18.59 7.24
N ALA A 234 3.01 -18.56 8.15
CA ALA A 234 3.62 -19.78 8.68
C ALA A 234 2.72 -20.56 9.66
N ALA A 235 2.00 -19.86 10.54
CA ALA A 235 1.10 -20.48 11.51
C ALA A 235 -0.17 -21.02 10.82
N GLY A 236 -0.73 -20.27 9.88
CA GLY A 236 -1.91 -20.68 9.12
C GLY A 236 -1.74 -22.03 8.42
N ARG A 237 -0.59 -22.25 7.75
CA ARG A 237 -0.28 -23.55 7.13
C ARG A 237 -0.21 -24.69 8.14
N LYS A 238 0.34 -24.44 9.33
CA LYS A 238 0.40 -25.45 10.40
C LYS A 238 -0.99 -25.82 10.88
N TRP A 239 -1.87 -24.83 11.06
CA TRP A 239 -3.26 -25.07 11.47
C TRP A 239 -4.01 -25.87 10.42
N LEU A 240 -3.92 -25.47 9.15
CA LEU A 240 -4.54 -26.18 8.03
C LEU A 240 -4.08 -27.65 7.97
N ARG A 241 -2.77 -27.92 8.07
CA ARG A 241 -2.26 -29.31 8.08
C ARG A 241 -2.76 -30.13 9.24
N ARG A 242 -2.85 -29.53 10.44
CA ARG A 242 -3.37 -30.23 11.63
C ARG A 242 -4.83 -30.61 11.43
N GLU A 243 -5.59 -29.74 10.78
CA GLU A 243 -6.95 -30.00 10.33
C GLU A 243 -6.97 -30.77 8.99
N GLY A 244 -5.97 -31.60 8.68
CA GLY A 244 -5.97 -32.50 7.52
C GLY A 244 -6.07 -31.86 6.14
N TYR A 245 -5.98 -30.53 6.02
CA TYR A 245 -5.95 -29.86 4.72
C TYR A 245 -4.59 -30.00 4.06
N GLY A 246 -4.60 -30.01 2.72
CA GLY A 246 -3.38 -30.04 1.94
C GLY A 246 -2.78 -31.42 1.73
N PHE A 247 -3.55 -32.47 2.02
CA PHE A 247 -3.23 -33.86 1.76
C PHE A 247 -4.32 -34.46 0.87
N ALA A 248 -3.92 -35.17 -0.18
CA ALA A 248 -4.80 -35.94 -1.06
C ALA A 248 -4.02 -37.15 -1.59
N ASP A 249 -4.69 -38.29 -1.80
CA ASP A 249 -4.06 -39.49 -2.34
C ASP A 249 -3.53 -39.26 -3.76
N ARG A 250 -4.23 -38.42 -4.52
CA ARG A 250 -3.84 -37.95 -5.86
C ARG A 250 -4.21 -36.49 -6.01
N TYR A 251 -3.30 -35.71 -6.59
CA TYR A 251 -3.53 -34.32 -6.96
C TYR A 251 -3.91 -34.25 -8.44
N GLY A 252 -4.95 -33.51 -8.78
CA GLY A 252 -5.31 -33.23 -10.17
C GLY A 252 -4.25 -32.37 -10.88
N ARG A 253 -4.36 -32.25 -12.21
CA ARG A 253 -3.40 -31.52 -13.07
C ARG A 253 -3.10 -30.08 -12.63
N ASN A 254 -4.01 -29.45 -11.90
CA ASN A 254 -3.91 -28.06 -11.42
C ASN A 254 -3.99 -27.95 -9.88
N GLN A 255 -3.72 -29.04 -9.16
CA GLN A 255 -3.71 -29.05 -7.70
C GLN A 255 -2.29 -29.33 -7.23
N LEU A 256 -1.87 -28.65 -6.16
CA LEU A 256 -0.59 -28.85 -5.53
C LEU A 256 -0.79 -29.16 -4.05
N PRO A 257 0.09 -30.00 -3.47
CA PRO A 257 0.23 -30.11 -2.02
C PRO A 257 0.39 -28.75 -1.33
N LEU A 258 -0.11 -28.63 -0.10
CA LEU A 258 -0.12 -27.33 0.62
C LEU A 258 1.29 -26.77 0.88
N ASP A 259 2.31 -27.60 1.00
CA ASP A 259 3.72 -27.19 1.09
C ASP A 259 4.27 -26.65 -0.24
N GLN A 260 3.75 -27.12 -1.38
CA GLN A 260 4.11 -26.65 -2.71
C GLN A 260 3.34 -25.41 -3.16
N LEU A 261 2.22 -25.09 -2.50
CA LEU A 261 1.52 -23.81 -2.69
C LEU A 261 2.33 -22.59 -2.21
N LYS A 262 3.44 -22.81 -1.49
CA LYS A 262 4.33 -21.72 -1.08
C LYS A 262 5.14 -21.23 -2.29
N ILE A 263 4.65 -20.18 -2.93
CA ILE A 263 5.50 -19.32 -3.77
C ILE A 263 6.31 -18.44 -2.81
N ALA A 264 7.51 -18.92 -2.46
CA ALA A 264 8.40 -18.18 -1.58
C ALA A 264 9.21 -17.19 -2.42
N TYR A 265 8.97 -15.90 -2.21
CA TYR A 265 9.88 -14.86 -2.67
C TYR A 265 10.74 -14.44 -1.49
N ASP A 266 11.95 -15.00 -1.42
CA ASP A 266 12.94 -14.61 -0.41
C ASP A 266 13.75 -13.42 -0.95
N GLN A 267 13.18 -12.22 -0.80
CA GLN A 267 13.99 -11.03 -1.02
C GLN A 267 15.00 -10.94 0.11
N LYS A 268 16.26 -11.21 -0.20
CA LYS A 268 17.40 -10.91 0.68
C LYS A 268 17.55 -9.39 0.82
N LEU A 269 16.64 -8.77 1.57
CA LEU A 269 16.62 -7.35 1.85
C LEU A 269 17.45 -7.08 3.10
N HIS A 270 18.52 -6.32 2.92
CA HIS A 270 19.26 -5.73 4.03
C HIS A 270 18.66 -4.35 4.32
N CYS A 271 17.96 -4.23 5.43
CA CYS A 271 17.35 -2.98 5.87
C CYS A 271 18.15 -2.41 7.04
N THR A 272 18.56 -1.15 6.93
CA THR A 272 19.13 -0.38 8.04
C THR A 272 18.24 0.83 8.27
N ILE A 273 17.83 1.04 9.52
CA ILE A 273 16.96 2.15 9.90
C ILE A 273 17.74 3.00 10.89
N LEU A 274 17.83 4.30 10.62
CA LEU A 274 18.42 5.28 11.52
C LEU A 274 17.34 6.30 11.87
N GLN A 275 17.13 6.51 13.16
CA GLN A 275 16.18 7.51 13.67
C GLN A 275 16.96 8.60 14.39
N PHE A 276 16.66 9.85 14.04
CA PHE A 276 17.32 11.02 14.61
C PHE A 276 16.26 11.92 15.24
N ARG A 277 16.53 12.39 16.47
CA ARG A 277 15.76 13.48 17.07
C ARG A 277 16.26 14.80 16.49
N ILE A 278 15.44 15.44 15.67
CA ILE A 278 15.75 16.75 15.07
C ILE A 278 14.96 17.82 15.83
N THR A 279 15.65 18.72 16.53
CA THR A 279 15.00 19.87 17.16
C THR A 279 14.52 20.87 16.10
N PRO A 280 13.53 21.72 16.41
CA PRO A 280 13.08 22.75 15.46
C PRO A 280 14.23 23.65 14.97
N GLU A 281 15.18 23.99 15.84
CA GLU A 281 16.34 24.81 15.50
C GLU A 281 17.28 24.11 14.52
N LEU A 282 17.49 22.80 14.68
CA LEU A 282 18.28 22.00 13.74
C LEU A 282 17.53 21.80 12.42
N GLY A 283 16.23 21.54 12.48
CA GLY A 283 15.37 21.36 11.31
C GLY A 283 15.41 22.56 10.37
N ARG A 284 15.36 23.78 10.92
CA ARG A 284 15.49 25.03 10.14
C ARG A 284 16.85 25.19 9.44
N LYS A 285 17.89 24.50 9.91
CA LYS A 285 19.24 24.54 9.35
C LYS A 285 19.50 23.42 8.33
N LEU A 286 18.57 22.48 8.15
CA LEU A 286 18.75 21.39 7.20
C LEU A 286 18.75 21.95 5.77
N PRO A 287 19.82 21.76 5.00
CA PRO A 287 19.90 22.26 3.64
C PRO A 287 19.04 21.41 2.68
N GLY A 288 18.60 22.04 1.58
CA GLY A 288 17.96 21.33 0.47
C GLY A 288 16.58 20.74 0.78
N LEU A 289 15.92 21.19 1.84
CA LEU A 289 14.55 20.81 2.11
C LEU A 289 13.60 21.46 1.08
N PRO A 290 12.57 20.73 0.62
CA PRO A 290 11.62 21.24 -0.36
C PRO A 290 10.65 22.28 0.21
N VAL A 291 10.45 22.25 1.53
CA VAL A 291 9.60 23.14 2.33
C VAL A 291 10.25 23.29 3.72
N PRO A 292 9.83 24.22 4.59
CA PRO A 292 10.31 24.26 5.97
C PRO A 292 10.19 22.89 6.64
N TYR A 293 11.17 22.51 7.48
CA TYR A 293 11.20 21.20 8.14
C TYR A 293 9.89 20.87 8.87
N ASP A 294 9.24 21.89 9.42
CA ASP A 294 7.96 21.79 10.12
C ASP A 294 6.80 21.33 9.21
N GLU A 295 6.92 21.55 7.92
CA GLU A 295 5.97 21.17 6.87
C GLU A 295 6.42 19.92 6.09
N CYS A 296 7.70 19.56 6.18
CA CYS A 296 8.24 18.37 5.52
C CYS A 296 7.48 17.10 5.94
N ARG A 297 7.32 16.23 4.95
CA ARG A 297 6.70 14.92 5.08
C ARG A 297 7.71 13.88 4.59
N GLY A 298 7.71 13.56 3.30
CA GLY A 298 8.84 12.92 2.63
C GLY A 298 9.97 13.94 2.43
N ILE A 299 11.19 13.58 2.82
CA ILE A 299 12.37 14.45 2.69
C ILE A 299 13.18 14.02 1.47
N TYR A 300 13.47 12.73 1.36
CA TYR A 300 14.28 12.20 0.26
C TYR A 300 13.92 10.74 0.01
N ASN A 301 13.78 10.37 -1.25
CA ASN A 301 13.61 8.98 -1.66
C ASN A 301 14.47 8.77 -2.90
N ASN A 302 15.41 7.85 -2.86
CA ASN A 302 16.23 7.50 -4.01
C ASN A 302 16.27 6.00 -4.21
N SER A 303 15.89 5.59 -5.42
CA SER A 303 16.06 4.25 -5.92
C SER A 303 17.24 4.23 -6.90
N THR A 304 18.31 3.56 -6.52
CA THR A 304 19.55 3.49 -7.31
C THR A 304 19.40 2.52 -8.48
N ASP A 305 20.37 2.54 -9.39
CA ASP A 305 20.38 1.59 -10.51
C ASP A 305 20.80 0.24 -9.95
N SER A 306 19.90 -0.74 -9.96
CA SER A 306 20.16 -2.08 -9.44
C SER A 306 21.33 -2.79 -10.14
N LYS A 307 21.77 -2.30 -11.31
CA LYS A 307 22.99 -2.80 -11.96
C LYS A 307 24.28 -2.25 -11.32
N ASN A 308 24.24 -1.05 -10.75
CA ASN A 308 25.39 -0.35 -10.20
C ASN A 308 25.40 -0.37 -8.66
N GLU A 309 24.23 -0.32 -8.05
CA GLU A 309 24.03 -0.20 -6.61
C GLU A 309 22.68 -0.79 -6.19
N ASN A 310 22.70 -1.67 -5.18
CA ASN A 310 21.51 -2.35 -4.67
C ASN A 310 20.95 -1.69 -3.40
N ARG A 311 21.04 -0.36 -3.28
CA ARG A 311 20.64 0.38 -2.07
C ARG A 311 19.54 1.38 -2.40
N CYS A 312 18.43 1.32 -1.67
CA CYS A 312 17.45 2.40 -1.67
C CYS A 312 17.60 3.23 -0.40
N VAL A 313 17.49 4.54 -0.52
CA VAL A 313 17.56 5.46 0.61
C VAL A 313 16.22 6.18 0.73
N TYR A 314 15.65 6.12 1.92
CA TYR A 314 14.39 6.79 2.24
C TYR A 314 14.57 7.62 3.51
N SER A 315 14.08 8.85 3.47
CA SER A 315 14.05 9.77 4.60
C SER A 315 12.69 10.46 4.64
N GLN A 316 12.04 10.41 5.80
CA GLN A 316 10.82 11.13 6.07
C GLN A 316 10.85 11.65 7.49
N ARG A 317 10.11 12.73 7.73
CA ARG A 317 9.75 13.08 9.09
C ARG A 317 8.66 12.13 9.55
N VAL A 318 8.93 11.40 10.62
CA VAL A 318 7.97 10.54 11.29
C VAL A 318 7.27 11.35 12.38
N ASP A 319 6.03 10.98 12.70
CA ASP A 319 5.15 11.61 13.69
C ASP A 319 5.95 12.08 14.93
N GLU A 320 5.80 13.36 15.30
CA GLU A 320 6.38 13.88 16.55
C GLU A 320 5.75 13.18 17.75
N GLU A 321 6.49 13.07 18.86
CA GLU A 321 6.04 12.52 20.16
C GLU A 321 4.52 12.53 20.25
N ILE A 322 3.89 11.36 20.02
CA ILE A 322 2.44 11.23 19.93
C ILE A 322 1.87 11.79 21.24
N ILE A 323 1.25 12.97 21.17
CA ILE A 323 0.86 13.73 22.35
C ILE A 323 -0.24 12.96 23.08
N ILE A 324 0.13 12.39 24.23
CA ILE A 324 -0.80 11.78 25.17
C ILE A 324 -1.48 12.92 25.92
N LYS A 325 -2.73 13.24 25.57
CA LYS A 325 -3.57 14.05 26.45
C LYS A 325 -4.17 13.12 27.50
N HIS A 326 -3.82 13.36 28.75
CA HIS A 326 -4.50 12.83 29.93
C HIS A 326 -5.91 13.41 30.04
#